data_AF-A0A932TTJ9-F1
#
_entry.id   AF-A0A932TTJ9-F1
#
_cell.length_a   1.000
_cell.length_b   1.000
_cell.length_c   1.000
_cell.angle_alpha   90.00
_cell.angle_beta   90.00
_cell.angle_gamma   90.00
#
_symmetry.space_group_name_H-M   'P 1'
#
loop_
_entity.id
_entity.type
_entity.pdbx_description
1 polymer ?
#
loop_
_entity_poly.entity_id
_entity_poly.type
_entity_poly.pdbx_seq_one_letter_code
_entity_poly.pdbx_strand_id
1 'polypeptide(L)'
;MGKAVRSAFRCALVIGFLAVWMAPRPAAAATPRVVIGDRTAPCEPPPVLIDGEVHVPLAFRYGSLPIKVDSDGEVVIVRGPGDLEARVPLVLHEGHAYYAIARASAGVQLNARWVERLQKVFIAPRISSVRPDAGDRVLTLRVTTAYPVTYRVEKLADPPRLLVEVSGAQLYTDATTVPVARAGVRQVRAAQYSFDPSVVRIVLDLEGAARYRALSAETTTQIRLRIGVPADPSDADLDRLLEAPDAEAVLADVAGVGVEYDDQGNTRVVVRATAPVRGSVVRLQSPPRLAVDIPNTMLRAEPPLITPGTPFVAGVRLGQFQDTVTRVVVDLSNEVEYALSEGADPGTLILNLRAVLGLVPRRGLPGLTVMLDPGHGGSQPGTTGVSGRKEKELNLDVAKRVYALLESAGARPEMTRGSDDTVGLYARPGMANAKGVHVFISIHANSTGQRVGRARGIETYYCHAHSLPLARAVHRQLVSELKAPDRKVIRRPGLVVTRESKMPSILVEIGYMNHPEEDRLLGTPEYRQRVARAIFNGIAVYCGESVGQEDLESREEESVPNEALAGAGASGEEGQ
;
A
#
# COMPACT_ATOMS: atom_id res chain seq x y z
N MET A 1 32.51 60.98 -36.80
CA MET A 1 33.13 59.77 -36.20
C MET A 1 34.34 60.19 -35.39
N GLY A 2 34.45 59.98 -34.08
CA GLY A 2 33.53 59.39 -33.12
C GLY A 2 34.17 59.64 -31.75
N LYS A 3 33.79 60.75 -31.11
CA LYS A 3 34.25 61.13 -29.75
C LYS A 3 33.61 60.17 -28.75
N ALA A 4 34.17 58.98 -28.66
CA ALA A 4 33.71 57.93 -27.75
C ALA A 4 34.89 57.12 -27.22
N VAL A 5 35.98 57.78 -26.82
CA VAL A 5 36.99 57.21 -25.92
C VAL A 5 37.61 58.39 -25.16
N ARG A 6 37.64 58.30 -23.82
CA ARG A 6 38.10 59.32 -22.83
C ARG A 6 36.99 60.21 -22.23
N SER A 7 36.08 59.59 -21.50
CA SER A 7 35.43 60.21 -20.34
C SER A 7 35.29 59.15 -19.23
N ALA A 8 36.45 58.67 -18.79
CA ALA A 8 36.63 57.96 -17.53
C ALA A 8 37.74 58.72 -16.79
N PHE A 9 37.56 58.99 -15.50
CA PHE A 9 38.45 59.74 -14.61
C PHE A 9 38.43 61.28 -14.74
N ARG A 10 37.36 61.91 -14.24
CA ARG A 10 37.39 63.08 -13.31
C ARG A 10 35.98 63.66 -13.12
N CYS A 11 35.20 63.00 -12.27
CA CYS A 11 34.18 63.60 -11.41
C CYS A 11 34.04 62.69 -10.18
N ALA A 12 35.17 62.50 -9.51
CA ALA A 12 35.28 61.84 -8.21
C ALA A 12 35.74 62.90 -7.21
N LEU A 13 34.77 63.59 -6.63
CA LEU A 13 34.72 64.22 -5.30
C LEU A 13 33.56 65.22 -5.33
N VAL A 14 32.78 65.26 -4.23
CA VAL A 14 31.56 66.05 -4.04
C VAL A 14 30.29 65.41 -4.61
N ILE A 15 29.85 64.33 -3.96
CA ILE A 15 28.49 64.10 -3.39
C ILE A 15 28.63 62.77 -2.62
N GLY A 16 29.29 62.85 -1.47
CA GLY A 16 29.20 61.85 -0.42
C GLY A 16 28.33 62.45 0.67
N PHE A 17 27.40 61.67 1.22
CA PHE A 17 26.33 62.00 2.17
C PHE A 17 24.98 62.44 1.57
N LEU A 18 24.22 61.47 1.05
CA LEU A 18 22.76 61.29 1.27
C LEU A 18 22.22 60.17 0.36
N ALA A 19 22.52 58.92 0.69
CA ALA A 19 21.84 57.76 0.11
C ALA A 19 21.90 56.60 1.10
N VAL A 20 21.12 56.71 2.19
CA VAL A 20 20.83 55.60 3.10
C VAL A 20 19.31 55.44 3.12
N TRP A 21 18.88 54.26 2.65
CA TRP A 21 17.61 53.59 2.93
C TRP A 21 16.29 54.23 2.46
N MET A 22 15.80 53.72 1.33
CA MET A 22 14.38 53.36 1.19
C MET A 22 14.28 51.97 0.58
N ALA A 23 14.53 50.94 1.39
CA ALA A 23 13.97 49.62 1.11
C ALA A 23 12.44 49.70 1.31
N PRO A 24 11.62 49.06 0.46
CA PRO A 24 10.19 48.99 0.70
C PRO A 24 9.94 48.35 2.07
N ARG A 25 9.14 49.00 2.93
CA ARG A 25 8.71 48.42 4.20
C ARG A 25 8.02 47.08 3.92
N PRO A 26 8.34 45.99 4.64
CA PRO A 26 7.53 44.78 4.57
C PRO A 26 6.10 45.14 4.94
N ALA A 27 5.13 44.71 4.13
CA ALA A 27 3.72 44.85 4.47
C ALA A 27 3.50 44.24 5.87
N ALA A 28 2.79 44.95 6.74
CA ALA A 28 2.42 44.41 8.05
C ALA A 28 1.78 43.03 7.86
N ALA A 29 2.29 42.02 8.56
CA ALA A 29 1.76 40.66 8.47
C ALA A 29 0.26 40.71 8.80
N ALA A 30 -0.57 40.18 7.89
CA ALA A 30 -2.00 40.16 8.10
C ALA A 30 -2.32 39.34 9.35
N THR A 31 -3.14 39.89 10.25
CA THR A 31 -3.57 39.17 11.46
C THR A 31 -4.25 37.85 11.06
N PRO A 32 -3.82 36.70 11.62
CA PRO A 32 -4.44 35.42 11.32
C PRO A 32 -5.94 35.42 11.59
N ARG A 33 -6.73 34.78 10.71
CA ARG A 33 -8.19 34.70 10.84
C ARG A 33 -8.69 33.26 10.75
N VAL A 34 -9.84 32.99 11.35
CA VAL A 34 -10.54 31.72 11.22
C VAL A 34 -11.73 31.88 10.28
N VAL A 35 -11.92 30.90 9.40
CA VAL A 35 -13.04 30.79 8.47
C VAL A 35 -13.70 29.43 8.71
N ILE A 36 -15.02 29.41 8.87
CA ILE A 36 -15.82 28.20 9.04
C ILE A 36 -16.78 28.12 7.85
N GLY A 37 -16.61 27.08 7.03
CA GLY A 37 -17.26 27.00 5.72
C GLY A 37 -16.85 28.19 4.85
N ASP A 38 -17.80 29.08 4.58
CA ASP A 38 -17.67 30.32 3.81
C ASP A 38 -17.65 31.59 4.66
N ARG A 39 -17.79 31.48 5.99
CA ARG A 39 -17.94 32.63 6.91
C ARG A 39 -16.70 32.85 7.75
N THR A 40 -16.29 34.10 7.94
CA THR A 40 -15.24 34.43 8.91
C THR A 40 -15.79 34.27 10.33
N ALA A 41 -15.06 33.54 11.18
CA ALA A 41 -15.39 33.36 12.59
C ALA A 41 -14.57 34.33 13.45
N PRO A 42 -15.17 34.98 14.46
CA PRO A 42 -14.44 35.80 15.40
C PRO A 42 -13.47 34.94 16.22
N CYS A 43 -12.25 35.44 16.41
CA CYS A 43 -11.21 34.75 17.17
C CYS A 43 -10.31 35.81 17.82
N GLU A 44 -10.50 36.03 19.12
CA GLU A 44 -9.69 36.93 19.93
C GLU A 44 -9.26 36.20 21.22
N PRO A 45 -7.96 36.18 21.56
CA PRO A 45 -6.82 36.60 20.72
C PRO A 45 -6.71 35.82 19.39
N PRO A 46 -5.95 36.31 18.40
CA PRO A 46 -5.88 35.68 17.08
C PRO A 46 -5.23 34.29 17.14
N PRO A 47 -5.46 33.43 16.13
CA PRO A 47 -4.74 32.16 16.02
C PRO A 47 -3.24 32.35 15.97
N VAL A 48 -2.50 31.42 16.56
CA VAL A 48 -1.03 31.42 16.61
C VAL A 48 -0.46 30.13 16.03
N LEU A 49 0.75 30.19 15.47
CA LEU A 49 1.50 29.02 15.02
C LEU A 49 2.50 28.61 16.12
N ILE A 50 2.36 27.40 16.64
CA ILE A 50 3.26 26.81 17.64
C ILE A 50 3.73 25.48 17.08
N ASP A 51 5.04 25.32 16.91
CA ASP A 51 5.67 24.11 16.33
C ASP A 51 5.07 23.66 14.98
N GLY A 52 4.67 24.63 14.15
CA GLY A 52 4.07 24.36 12.84
C GLY A 52 2.59 23.97 12.87
N GLU A 53 1.96 23.91 14.04
CA GLU A 53 0.53 23.69 14.19
C GLU A 53 -0.21 24.98 14.55
N VAL A 54 -1.35 25.22 13.91
CA VAL A 54 -2.20 26.35 14.27
C VAL A 54 -2.98 26.05 15.54
N HIS A 55 -2.93 27.01 16.45
CA HIS A 55 -3.61 26.98 17.71
C HIS A 55 -4.62 28.13 17.80
N VAL A 56 -5.76 27.88 18.43
CA VAL A 56 -6.79 28.89 18.73
C VAL A 56 -6.95 29.02 20.24
N PRO A 57 -7.35 30.19 20.77
CA PRO A 57 -7.56 30.35 22.20
C PRO A 57 -8.68 29.44 22.71
N LEU A 58 -8.62 29.03 23.97
CA LEU A 58 -9.68 28.24 24.63
C LEU A 58 -11.06 28.92 24.53
N ALA A 59 -11.10 30.26 24.45
CA ALA A 59 -12.32 31.03 24.25
C ALA A 59 -12.92 30.92 22.83
N PHE A 60 -12.17 30.39 21.85
CA PHE A 60 -12.66 30.22 20.48
C PHE A 60 -13.89 29.31 20.45
N ARG A 61 -14.86 29.69 19.61
CA ARG A 61 -16.09 28.93 19.38
C ARG A 61 -16.24 28.69 17.89
N TYR A 62 -16.72 27.50 17.52
CA TYR A 62 -16.94 27.08 16.14
C TYR A 62 -18.16 27.76 15.47
N GLY A 63 -18.65 28.88 16.01
CA GLY A 63 -19.75 29.65 15.44
C GLY A 63 -21.06 28.85 15.32
N SER A 64 -21.66 28.87 14.12
CA SER A 64 -22.95 28.24 13.80
C SER A 64 -22.93 26.71 13.75
N LEU A 65 -21.82 26.07 14.10
CA LEU A 65 -21.75 24.62 14.23
C LEU A 65 -22.18 24.20 15.65
N PRO A 66 -22.94 23.10 15.80
CA PRO A 66 -23.36 22.57 17.09
C PRO A 66 -22.18 21.89 17.82
N ILE A 67 -21.16 22.66 18.17
CA ILE A 67 -19.93 22.21 18.82
C ILE A 67 -19.76 22.92 20.14
N LYS A 68 -19.52 22.14 21.19
CA LYS A 68 -19.21 22.64 22.53
C LYS A 68 -17.71 22.47 22.79
N VAL A 69 -17.10 23.51 23.34
CA VAL A 69 -15.69 23.50 23.75
C VAL A 69 -15.66 23.72 25.25
N ASP A 70 -15.03 22.80 25.95
CA ASP A 70 -14.88 22.79 27.40
C ASP A 70 -13.42 22.45 27.76
N SER A 71 -13.06 22.53 29.03
CA SER A 71 -11.73 22.16 29.53
C SER A 71 -11.81 21.40 30.85
N ASP A 72 -10.93 20.43 31.02
CA ASP A 72 -10.71 19.67 32.24
C ASP A 72 -9.21 19.66 32.56
N GLY A 73 -8.80 20.54 33.46
CA GLY A 73 -7.40 20.81 33.77
C GLY A 73 -6.61 21.24 32.52
N GLU A 74 -5.61 20.46 32.15
CA GLU A 74 -4.71 20.72 31.01
C GLU A 74 -5.24 20.19 29.67
N VAL A 75 -6.52 19.77 29.60
CA VAL A 75 -7.11 19.16 28.40
C VAL A 75 -8.36 19.93 27.97
N VAL A 76 -8.44 20.29 26.70
CA VAL A 76 -9.65 20.78 26.03
C VAL A 76 -10.47 19.61 25.54
N ILE A 77 -11.77 19.64 25.83
CA ILE A 77 -12.75 18.67 25.34
C ILE A 77 -13.67 19.36 24.34
N VAL A 78 -13.64 18.91 23.09
CA VAL A 78 -14.47 19.42 22.00
C VAL A 78 -15.50 18.36 21.62
N ARG A 79 -16.79 18.70 21.72
CA ARG A 79 -17.90 17.79 21.47
C ARG A 79 -18.73 18.25 20.27
N GLY A 80 -18.95 17.35 19.32
CA GLY A 80 -19.79 17.56 18.14
C GLY A 80 -21.16 16.87 18.25
N PRO A 81 -21.92 16.78 17.14
CA PRO A 81 -23.14 16.00 17.04
C PRO A 81 -22.93 14.52 17.39
N GLY A 82 -23.96 13.90 17.97
CA GLY A 82 -23.89 12.50 18.41
C GLY A 82 -22.84 12.31 19.51
N ASP A 83 -22.07 11.23 19.41
CA ASP A 83 -21.03 10.86 20.38
C ASP A 83 -19.62 11.34 19.97
N LEU A 84 -19.52 12.31 19.06
CA LEU A 84 -18.23 12.83 18.59
C LEU A 84 -17.55 13.67 19.68
N GLU A 85 -16.37 13.24 20.13
CA GLU A 85 -15.55 13.94 21.12
C GLU A 85 -14.06 13.95 20.71
N ALA A 86 -13.40 15.08 20.90
CA ALA A 86 -11.95 15.23 20.79
C ALA A 86 -11.38 15.75 22.11
N ARG A 87 -10.28 15.15 22.57
CA ARG A 87 -9.53 15.60 23.75
C ARG A 87 -8.15 16.04 23.32
N VAL A 88 -7.80 17.31 23.56
CA VAL A 88 -6.56 17.92 23.06
C VAL A 88 -5.85 18.67 24.20
N PRO A 89 -4.52 18.55 24.36
CA PRO A 89 -3.79 19.30 25.38
C PRO A 89 -3.92 20.83 25.20
N LEU A 90 -3.95 21.54 26.31
CA LEU A 90 -3.77 22.99 26.36
C LEU A 90 -2.29 23.37 26.26
N VAL A 91 -2.03 24.52 25.65
CA VAL A 91 -0.71 25.13 25.55
C VAL A 91 -0.83 26.58 25.99
N LEU A 92 0.07 27.04 26.86
CA LEU A 92 0.15 28.44 27.26
C LEU A 92 1.04 29.21 26.29
N HIS A 93 0.53 30.32 25.75
CA HIS A 93 1.27 31.22 24.88
C HIS A 93 0.89 32.67 25.18
N GLU A 94 1.88 33.51 25.48
CA GLU A 94 1.69 34.93 25.83
C GLU A 94 0.57 35.16 26.88
N GLY A 95 0.55 34.33 27.93
CA GLY A 95 -0.42 34.44 29.02
C GLY A 95 -1.83 33.95 28.72
N HIS A 96 -2.09 33.40 27.52
CA HIS A 96 -3.38 32.85 27.13
C HIS A 96 -3.29 31.34 26.89
N ALA A 97 -4.39 30.62 27.18
CA ALA A 97 -4.50 29.20 26.95
C ALA A 97 -5.02 28.92 25.53
N TYR A 98 -4.32 28.05 24.81
CA TYR A 98 -4.58 27.69 23.43
C TYR A 98 -4.69 26.17 23.25
N TYR A 99 -5.31 25.73 22.16
CA TYR A 99 -5.32 24.32 21.76
C TYR A 99 -5.19 24.16 20.25
N ALA A 100 -4.63 23.02 19.82
CA ALA A 100 -4.39 22.70 18.42
C ALA A 100 -5.72 22.46 17.67
N ILE A 101 -6.11 23.41 16.82
CA ILE A 101 -7.45 23.42 16.19
C ILE A 101 -7.64 22.25 15.21
N ALA A 102 -6.57 21.84 14.52
CA ALA A 102 -6.61 20.73 13.58
C ALA A 102 -6.89 19.39 14.27
N ARG A 103 -6.25 19.15 15.43
CA ARG A 103 -6.45 17.94 16.24
C ARG A 103 -7.88 17.90 16.81
N ALA A 104 -8.34 19.02 17.35
CA ALA A 104 -9.69 19.15 17.89
C ALA A 104 -10.76 18.94 16.80
N SER A 105 -10.62 19.62 15.67
CA SER A 105 -11.53 19.51 14.52
C SER A 105 -11.61 18.07 14.00
N ALA A 106 -10.47 17.39 13.89
CA ALA A 106 -10.41 16.03 13.37
C ALA A 106 -11.23 15.03 14.19
N GLY A 107 -11.21 15.13 15.53
CA GLY A 107 -11.96 14.22 16.41
C GLY A 107 -13.48 14.42 16.35
N VAL A 108 -13.94 15.59 15.89
CA VAL A 108 -15.36 15.88 15.66
C VAL A 108 -15.75 15.89 14.18
N GLN A 109 -15.00 15.19 13.32
CA GLN A 109 -15.28 15.07 11.87
C GLN A 109 -15.33 16.41 11.10
N LEU A 110 -14.65 17.43 11.61
CA LEU A 110 -14.28 18.62 10.86
C LEU A 110 -12.85 18.49 10.36
N ASN A 111 -12.49 19.29 9.37
CA ASN A 111 -11.11 19.47 8.98
C ASN A 111 -10.72 20.94 9.12
N ALA A 112 -9.57 21.22 9.75
CA ALA A 112 -9.02 22.56 9.84
C ALA A 112 -7.70 22.63 9.07
N ARG A 113 -7.64 23.53 8.09
CA ARG A 113 -6.48 23.70 7.20
C ARG A 113 -5.95 25.11 7.29
N TRP A 114 -4.67 25.24 7.65
CA TRP A 114 -3.95 26.50 7.54
C TRP A 114 -3.57 26.80 6.09
N VAL A 115 -3.77 28.05 5.68
CA VAL A 115 -3.37 28.56 4.37
C VAL A 115 -2.46 29.77 4.59
N GLU A 116 -1.15 29.52 4.60
CA GLU A 116 -0.09 30.49 4.90
C GLU A 116 -0.22 31.78 4.07
N ARG A 117 -0.38 31.68 2.74
CA ARG A 117 -0.48 32.86 1.86
C ARG A 117 -1.68 33.77 2.21
N LEU A 118 -2.71 33.23 2.84
CA LEU A 118 -3.92 33.95 3.20
C LEU A 118 -3.96 34.32 4.69
N GLN A 119 -3.03 33.80 5.50
CA GLN A 119 -3.06 33.87 6.96
C GLN A 119 -4.44 33.46 7.51
N LYS A 120 -5.00 32.35 7.00
CA LYS A 120 -6.34 31.88 7.34
C LYS A 120 -6.34 30.40 7.72
N VAL A 121 -7.08 30.06 8.78
CA VAL A 121 -7.51 28.69 9.08
C VAL A 121 -8.89 28.47 8.46
N PHE A 122 -9.03 27.48 7.59
CA PHE A 122 -10.31 27.05 7.05
C PHE A 122 -10.79 25.80 7.77
N ILE A 123 -11.94 25.90 8.43
CA ILE A 123 -12.60 24.80 9.13
C ILE A 123 -13.85 24.42 8.36
N ALA A 124 -14.01 23.14 8.01
CA ALA A 124 -15.17 22.68 7.26
C ALA A 124 -15.57 21.25 7.64
N PRO A 125 -16.87 20.93 7.58
CA PRO A 125 -17.39 19.56 7.59
C PRO A 125 -16.63 18.65 6.62
N ARG A 126 -16.25 17.46 7.10
CA ARG A 126 -15.70 16.40 6.25
C ARG A 126 -16.82 15.68 5.51
N ILE A 127 -16.63 15.47 4.21
CA ILE A 127 -17.37 14.45 3.48
C ILE A 127 -16.75 13.10 3.82
N SER A 128 -17.53 12.27 4.53
CA SER A 128 -17.11 10.95 5.01
C SER A 128 -17.34 9.85 3.96
N SER A 129 -18.25 10.06 3.02
CA SER A 129 -18.46 9.13 1.91
C SER A 129 -19.04 9.81 0.68
N VAL A 130 -18.64 9.34 -0.50
CA VAL A 130 -19.26 9.60 -1.81
C VAL A 130 -19.52 8.24 -2.43
N ARG A 131 -20.78 7.80 -2.46
CA ARG A 131 -21.16 6.43 -2.82
C ARG A 131 -22.16 6.42 -3.96
N PRO A 132 -21.76 5.94 -5.16
CA PRO A 132 -22.72 5.57 -6.19
C PRO A 132 -23.28 4.16 -5.92
N ASP A 133 -24.60 4.04 -5.78
CA ASP A 133 -25.32 2.77 -5.78
C ASP A 133 -26.06 2.61 -7.10
N ALA A 134 -25.52 1.77 -7.98
CA ALA A 134 -25.98 1.68 -9.36
C ALA A 134 -26.90 0.47 -9.58
N GLY A 135 -28.17 0.75 -9.83
CA GLY A 135 -29.07 -0.19 -10.49
C GLY A 135 -28.87 -0.18 -12.01
N ASP A 136 -29.68 -0.96 -12.71
CA ASP A 136 -29.55 -1.11 -14.17
C ASP A 136 -29.87 0.19 -14.92
N ARG A 137 -30.88 0.94 -14.45
CA ARG A 137 -31.44 2.12 -15.12
C ARG A 137 -31.23 3.43 -14.35
N VAL A 138 -31.08 3.34 -13.03
CA VAL A 138 -30.89 4.50 -12.14
C VAL A 138 -29.72 4.23 -11.20
N LEU A 139 -28.89 5.25 -11.03
CA LEU A 139 -27.87 5.33 -9.99
C LEU A 139 -28.37 6.24 -8.86
N THR A 140 -28.22 5.81 -7.62
CA THR A 140 -28.40 6.66 -6.44
C THR A 140 -27.04 7.08 -5.91
N LEU A 141 -26.70 8.36 -6.05
CA LEU A 141 -25.53 8.94 -5.41
C LEU A 141 -25.88 9.35 -3.98
N ARG A 142 -25.12 8.83 -3.01
CA ARG A 142 -25.19 9.21 -1.60
C ARG A 142 -23.89 9.87 -1.16
N VAL A 143 -23.97 11.09 -0.63
CA VAL A 143 -22.84 11.81 -0.02
C VAL A 143 -23.16 12.05 1.44
N THR A 144 -22.25 11.68 2.34
CA THR A 144 -22.48 11.77 3.79
C THR A 144 -21.54 12.76 4.44
N THR A 145 -22.07 13.60 5.33
CA THR A 145 -21.33 14.57 6.14
C THR A 145 -21.81 14.52 7.59
N ALA A 146 -20.92 14.83 8.54
CA ALA A 146 -21.27 14.88 9.96
C ALA A 146 -22.11 16.10 10.35
N TYR A 147 -22.03 17.16 9.54
CA TYR A 147 -22.72 18.42 9.74
C TYR A 147 -23.49 18.81 8.48
N PRO A 148 -24.57 19.59 8.61
CA PRO A 148 -25.30 20.07 7.45
C PRO A 148 -24.39 20.85 6.48
N VAL A 149 -24.49 20.51 5.20
CA VAL A 149 -23.83 21.20 4.09
C VAL A 149 -24.88 21.65 3.08
N THR A 150 -24.52 22.60 2.23
CA THR A 150 -25.31 22.98 1.07
C THR A 150 -24.70 22.44 -0.20
N TYR A 151 -25.53 22.17 -1.22
CA TYR A 151 -25.03 21.71 -2.52
C TYR A 151 -25.83 22.26 -3.69
N ARG A 152 -25.20 22.26 -4.86
CA ARG A 152 -25.82 22.59 -6.15
C ARG A 152 -25.52 21.49 -7.16
N VAL A 153 -26.46 21.26 -8.06
CA VAL A 153 -26.28 20.33 -9.18
C VAL A 153 -26.30 21.10 -10.50
N GLU A 154 -25.34 20.83 -11.38
CA GLU A 154 -25.23 21.45 -12.70
C GLU A 154 -25.00 20.39 -13.78
N LYS A 155 -25.65 20.55 -14.94
CA LYS A 155 -25.43 19.70 -16.11
C LYS A 155 -24.46 20.41 -17.05
N LEU A 156 -23.43 19.69 -17.50
CA LEU A 156 -22.55 20.16 -18.57
C LEU A 156 -22.76 19.31 -19.82
N ALA A 157 -22.76 19.97 -20.97
CA ALA A 157 -22.67 19.34 -22.27
C ALA A 157 -21.19 19.29 -22.73
N ASP A 158 -20.86 18.32 -23.59
CA ASP A 158 -19.59 18.20 -24.30
C ASP A 158 -18.30 18.21 -23.45
N PRO A 159 -17.95 17.07 -22.79
CA PRO A 159 -18.72 15.83 -22.71
C PRO A 159 -19.84 15.90 -21.65
N PRO A 160 -20.90 15.08 -21.78
CA PRO A 160 -22.01 15.08 -20.85
C PRO A 160 -21.54 14.72 -19.43
N ARG A 161 -21.80 15.63 -18.49
CA ARG A 161 -21.44 15.47 -17.06
C ARG A 161 -22.54 16.01 -16.16
N LEU A 162 -22.64 15.43 -14.98
CA LEU A 162 -23.39 16.01 -13.87
C LEU A 162 -22.41 16.41 -12.77
N LEU A 163 -22.38 17.70 -12.43
CA LEU A 163 -21.58 18.25 -11.35
C LEU A 163 -22.45 18.38 -10.11
N VAL A 164 -21.94 17.93 -8.97
CA VAL A 164 -22.50 18.19 -7.64
C VAL A 164 -21.43 18.95 -6.86
N GLU A 165 -21.68 20.23 -6.63
CA GLU A 165 -20.78 21.10 -5.87
C GLU A 165 -21.30 21.20 -4.44
N VAL A 166 -20.50 20.74 -3.49
CA VAL A 166 -20.80 20.77 -2.06
C VAL A 166 -20.04 21.93 -1.44
N SER A 167 -20.78 22.93 -0.97
CA SER A 167 -20.23 24.17 -0.42
C SER A 167 -19.93 24.04 1.07
N GLY A 168 -18.87 24.72 1.50
CA GLY A 168 -18.43 24.72 2.89
C GLY A 168 -17.98 23.35 3.38
N ALA A 169 -17.45 22.49 2.51
CA ALA A 169 -17.06 21.12 2.85
C ALA A 169 -15.62 20.82 2.44
N GLN A 170 -15.03 19.81 3.06
CA GLN A 170 -13.71 19.30 2.69
C GLN A 170 -13.75 17.78 2.47
N LEU A 171 -13.04 17.33 1.44
CA LEU A 171 -12.88 15.91 1.17
C LEU A 171 -11.82 15.34 2.11
N TYR A 172 -12.15 14.26 2.84
CA TYR A 172 -11.24 13.69 3.84
C TYR A 172 -10.01 13.03 3.21
N THR A 173 -10.19 12.40 2.05
CA THR A 173 -9.12 11.79 1.25
C THR A 173 -8.77 12.67 0.06
N ASP A 174 -7.65 12.36 -0.59
CA ASP A 174 -7.37 12.88 -1.93
C ASP A 174 -8.46 12.47 -2.93
N ALA A 175 -8.38 13.02 -4.14
CA ALA A 175 -9.37 12.82 -5.19
C ALA A 175 -9.78 11.34 -5.33
N THR A 176 -11.08 11.06 -5.20
CA THR A 176 -11.65 9.72 -5.29
C THR A 176 -12.23 9.50 -6.67
N THR A 177 -11.97 8.34 -7.29
CA THR A 177 -12.61 7.93 -8.54
C THR A 177 -13.22 6.54 -8.37
N VAL A 178 -14.53 6.44 -8.61
CA VAL A 178 -15.31 5.20 -8.50
C VAL A 178 -15.80 4.81 -9.89
N PRO A 179 -15.32 3.70 -10.49
CA PRO A 179 -15.89 3.19 -11.73
C PRO A 179 -17.31 2.66 -11.48
N VAL A 180 -18.23 2.92 -12.40
CA VAL A 180 -19.64 2.52 -12.28
C VAL A 180 -20.08 1.66 -13.46
N ALA A 181 -19.94 2.18 -14.69
CA ALA A 181 -20.34 1.53 -15.94
C ALA A 181 -21.78 0.97 -15.96
N ARG A 182 -22.73 1.68 -15.34
CA ARG A 182 -24.17 1.32 -15.27
C ARG A 182 -25.05 2.57 -15.21
N ALA A 183 -26.34 2.43 -15.54
CA ALA A 183 -27.31 3.52 -15.59
C ALA A 183 -26.88 4.73 -16.46
N GLY A 184 -26.02 4.49 -17.46
CA GLY A 184 -25.41 5.53 -18.29
C GLY A 184 -24.35 6.38 -17.59
N VAL A 185 -23.86 5.95 -16.41
CA VAL A 185 -22.79 6.60 -15.65
C VAL A 185 -21.51 5.77 -15.80
N ARG A 186 -20.45 6.36 -16.37
CA ARG A 186 -19.16 5.69 -16.55
C ARG A 186 -18.41 5.60 -15.23
N GLN A 187 -18.27 6.73 -14.54
CA GLN A 187 -17.56 6.86 -13.28
C GLN A 187 -18.03 8.08 -12.49
N VAL A 188 -17.77 8.07 -11.18
CA VAL A 188 -17.96 9.21 -10.28
C VAL A 188 -16.61 9.64 -9.74
N ARG A 189 -16.29 10.93 -9.84
CA ARG A 189 -15.04 11.52 -9.37
C ARG A 189 -15.35 12.57 -8.31
N ALA A 190 -14.65 12.58 -7.18
CA ALA A 190 -14.78 13.61 -6.15
C ALA A 190 -13.42 14.23 -5.86
N ALA A 191 -13.32 15.55 -5.85
CA ALA A 191 -12.08 16.26 -5.54
C ALA A 191 -12.36 17.60 -4.87
N GLN A 192 -11.42 18.05 -4.03
CA GLN A 192 -11.44 19.43 -3.53
C GLN A 192 -11.24 20.39 -4.71
N TYR A 193 -12.07 21.42 -4.82
CA TYR A 193 -11.94 22.38 -5.90
C TYR A 193 -10.68 23.23 -5.72
N SER A 194 -9.82 23.27 -6.72
CA SER A 194 -8.49 23.89 -6.64
C SER A 194 -8.54 25.41 -6.49
N PHE A 195 -9.58 26.05 -7.05
CA PHE A 195 -9.74 27.50 -7.01
C PHE A 195 -10.47 27.98 -5.75
N ASP A 196 -11.32 27.14 -5.16
CA ASP A 196 -12.00 27.42 -3.89
C ASP A 196 -11.94 26.19 -2.95
N PRO A 197 -11.06 26.19 -1.94
CA PRO A 197 -10.88 25.06 -1.03
C PRO A 197 -12.05 24.87 -0.05
N SER A 198 -13.09 25.71 -0.10
CA SER A 198 -14.33 25.50 0.62
C SER A 198 -15.34 24.65 -0.15
N VAL A 199 -15.08 24.33 -1.42
CA VAL A 199 -15.98 23.58 -2.29
C VAL A 199 -15.40 22.21 -2.63
N VAL A 200 -16.19 21.15 -2.45
CA VAL A 200 -15.90 19.82 -3.00
C VAL A 200 -16.72 19.64 -4.27
N ARG A 201 -16.05 19.28 -5.37
CA ARG A 201 -16.72 19.01 -6.65
C ARG A 201 -16.77 17.51 -6.88
N ILE A 202 -17.98 16.99 -7.06
CA ILE A 202 -18.26 15.62 -7.47
C ILE A 202 -18.73 15.65 -8.92
N VAL A 203 -18.08 14.89 -9.80
CA VAL A 203 -18.33 14.85 -11.24
C VAL A 203 -18.75 13.44 -11.62
N LEU A 204 -19.94 13.30 -12.18
CA LEU A 204 -20.37 12.06 -12.82
C LEU A 204 -20.08 12.19 -14.31
N ASP A 205 -19.24 11.31 -14.85
CA ASP A 205 -18.99 11.24 -16.28
C ASP A 205 -20.06 10.34 -16.91
N LEU A 206 -20.84 10.90 -17.83
CA LEU A 206 -22.05 10.28 -18.34
C LEU A 206 -21.89 9.82 -19.79
N GLU A 207 -22.70 8.84 -20.20
CA GLU A 207 -22.78 8.38 -21.58
C GLU A 207 -23.64 9.29 -22.45
N GLY A 208 -24.57 10.02 -21.85
CA GLY A 208 -25.47 10.97 -22.51
C GLY A 208 -26.05 12.00 -21.53
N ALA A 209 -26.97 12.83 -22.01
CA ALA A 209 -27.61 13.86 -21.20
C ALA A 209 -28.51 13.24 -20.11
N ALA A 210 -28.07 13.30 -18.85
CA ALA A 210 -28.81 12.68 -17.74
C ALA A 210 -30.04 13.48 -17.29
N ARG A 211 -31.00 12.76 -16.73
CA ARG A 211 -32.05 13.26 -15.82
C ARG A 211 -31.66 12.92 -14.39
N TYR A 212 -32.10 13.75 -13.45
CA TYR A 212 -31.85 13.49 -12.03
C TYR A 212 -33.00 13.98 -11.16
N ARG A 213 -33.10 13.38 -9.98
CA ARG A 213 -34.00 13.78 -8.90
C ARG A 213 -33.19 13.94 -7.62
N ALA A 214 -33.30 15.11 -6.99
CA ALA A 214 -32.78 15.31 -5.64
C ALA A 214 -33.79 14.78 -4.61
N LEU A 215 -33.33 13.89 -3.74
CA LEU A 215 -34.13 13.27 -2.68
C LEU A 215 -33.86 13.89 -1.30
N SER A 216 -32.83 14.72 -1.21
CA SER A 216 -32.44 15.44 0.00
C SER A 216 -32.71 16.94 -0.13
N ALA A 217 -33.08 17.59 0.98
CA ALA A 217 -33.15 19.06 1.06
C ALA A 217 -31.82 19.72 0.70
N GLU A 218 -31.85 20.98 0.25
CA GLU A 218 -30.65 21.73 -0.15
C GLU A 218 -29.59 21.84 0.96
N THR A 219 -30.04 21.95 2.21
CA THR A 219 -29.20 21.85 3.41
C THR A 219 -29.41 20.50 4.05
N THR A 220 -28.37 19.66 4.10
CA THR A 220 -28.50 18.26 4.53
C THR A 220 -27.19 17.69 5.06
N THR A 221 -27.26 16.65 5.90
CA THR A 221 -26.10 15.79 6.25
C THR A 221 -25.96 14.59 5.31
N GLN A 222 -26.96 14.35 4.47
CA GLN A 222 -26.94 13.30 3.45
C GLN A 222 -27.49 13.85 2.13
N ILE A 223 -26.61 14.06 1.15
CA ILE A 223 -27.03 14.39 -0.22
C ILE A 223 -27.42 13.07 -0.89
N ARG A 224 -28.64 13.02 -1.41
CA ARG A 224 -29.17 11.88 -2.16
C ARG A 224 -29.66 12.37 -3.52
N LEU A 225 -29.06 11.85 -4.58
CA LEU A 225 -29.48 12.12 -5.95
C LEU A 225 -29.74 10.80 -6.67
N ARG A 226 -30.89 10.66 -7.31
CA ARG A 226 -31.10 9.64 -8.34
C ARG A 226 -30.75 10.21 -9.69
N ILE A 227 -29.99 9.47 -10.50
CA ILE A 227 -29.50 9.87 -11.81
C ILE A 227 -29.73 8.73 -12.79
N GLY A 228 -30.14 9.05 -14.02
CA GLY A 228 -30.11 8.10 -15.12
C GLY A 228 -30.00 8.81 -16.47
N VAL A 229 -29.49 8.09 -17.46
CA VAL A 229 -29.46 8.56 -18.86
C VAL A 229 -30.67 7.95 -19.59
N PRO A 230 -31.58 8.78 -20.13
CA PRO A 230 -32.75 8.29 -20.85
C PRO A 230 -32.32 7.58 -22.14
N ALA A 231 -33.02 6.50 -22.49
CA ALA A 231 -32.81 5.80 -23.76
C ALA A 231 -33.28 6.64 -24.96
N ASP A 232 -34.34 7.42 -24.76
CA ASP A 232 -34.91 8.37 -25.72
C ASP A 232 -35.50 9.60 -25.01
N PRO A 233 -35.78 10.71 -25.71
CA PRO A 233 -36.29 11.93 -25.09
C PRO A 233 -37.64 11.79 -24.33
N SER A 234 -38.39 10.72 -24.53
CA SER A 234 -39.70 10.46 -23.91
C SER A 234 -39.70 9.34 -22.86
N ASP A 235 -38.52 8.90 -22.40
CA ASP A 235 -38.32 7.76 -21.49
C ASP A 235 -39.07 7.89 -20.14
N ALA A 236 -40.37 7.54 -20.16
CA ALA A 236 -41.29 7.67 -19.03
C ALA A 236 -41.02 6.62 -17.94
N ASP A 237 -40.36 5.51 -18.30
CA ASP A 237 -39.93 4.49 -17.34
C ASP A 237 -38.81 5.02 -16.46
N LEU A 238 -37.84 5.73 -17.05
CA LEU A 238 -36.82 6.41 -16.28
C LEU A 238 -37.44 7.46 -15.35
N ASP A 239 -38.39 8.27 -15.84
CA ASP A 239 -39.05 9.28 -15.01
C ASP A 239 -39.78 8.65 -13.81
N ARG A 240 -40.48 7.52 -14.01
CA ARG A 240 -41.10 6.76 -12.91
C ARG A 240 -40.08 6.24 -11.91
N LEU A 241 -38.92 5.74 -12.36
CA LEU A 241 -37.86 5.25 -11.46
C LEU A 241 -37.19 6.38 -10.67
N LEU A 242 -37.04 7.56 -11.28
CA LEU A 242 -36.50 8.74 -10.59
C LEU A 242 -37.45 9.27 -9.51
N GLU A 243 -38.77 9.22 -9.76
CA GLU A 243 -39.83 9.70 -8.85
C GLU A 243 -40.39 8.62 -7.91
N ALA A 244 -40.01 7.35 -8.08
CA ALA A 244 -40.47 6.28 -7.19
C ALA A 244 -40.16 6.65 -5.73
N PRO A 245 -41.08 6.41 -4.78
CA PRO A 245 -40.80 6.68 -3.37
C PRO A 245 -39.48 6.01 -2.99
N ASP A 246 -38.70 6.65 -2.11
CA ASP A 246 -37.62 5.94 -1.42
C ASP A 246 -38.29 4.78 -0.70
N ALA A 247 -38.24 3.59 -1.29
CA ALA A 247 -38.23 2.38 -0.49
C ALA A 247 -37.02 2.61 0.42
N GLU A 248 -37.25 2.98 1.68
CA GLU A 248 -36.25 2.73 2.69
C GLU A 248 -35.78 1.32 2.41
N ALA A 249 -34.51 1.17 2.01
CA ALA A 249 -33.98 -0.14 1.71
C ALA A 249 -34.32 -0.97 2.95
N VAL A 250 -35.20 -1.97 2.79
CA VAL A 250 -35.59 -2.81 3.92
C VAL A 250 -34.29 -3.45 4.36
N LEU A 251 -33.76 -2.94 5.48
CA LEU A 251 -32.41 -3.29 5.87
C LEU A 251 -32.44 -4.75 6.32
N ALA A 252 -31.60 -5.57 5.71
CA ALA A 252 -31.43 -6.94 6.19
C ALA A 252 -30.70 -6.88 7.53
N ASP A 253 -31.17 -7.62 8.52
CA ASP A 253 -30.42 -7.76 9.76
C ASP A 253 -29.29 -8.78 9.52
N VAL A 254 -28.04 -8.40 9.75
CA VAL A 254 -26.94 -9.36 9.92
C VAL A 254 -27.15 -10.02 11.27
N ALA A 255 -27.69 -11.23 11.25
CA ALA A 255 -28.20 -11.95 12.41
C ALA A 255 -27.21 -12.98 12.96
N GLY A 256 -26.19 -13.38 12.20
CA GLY A 256 -25.13 -14.26 12.70
C GLY A 256 -23.83 -14.14 11.92
N VAL A 257 -22.71 -14.32 12.61
CA VAL A 257 -21.38 -14.49 12.01
C VAL A 257 -20.71 -15.67 12.68
N GLY A 258 -20.14 -16.58 11.89
CA GLY A 258 -19.47 -17.79 12.36
C GLY A 258 -18.14 -18.02 11.67
N VAL A 259 -17.27 -18.81 12.30
CA VAL A 259 -16.04 -19.33 11.68
C VAL A 259 -16.17 -20.85 11.60
N GLU A 260 -16.13 -21.37 10.39
CA GLU A 260 -16.37 -22.76 10.05
C GLU A 260 -15.19 -23.32 9.23
N TYR A 261 -15.17 -24.64 9.03
CA TYR A 261 -14.24 -25.32 8.13
C TYR A 261 -15.00 -26.07 7.06
N ASP A 262 -14.45 -26.13 5.86
CA ASP A 262 -14.99 -27.00 4.82
C ASP A 262 -14.39 -28.41 4.84
N ASP A 263 -14.95 -29.29 4.01
CA ASP A 263 -14.52 -30.69 3.88
C ASP A 263 -13.05 -30.84 3.46
N GLN A 264 -12.43 -29.76 2.93
CA GLN A 264 -11.03 -29.69 2.54
C GLN A 264 -10.15 -29.03 3.62
N GLY A 265 -10.73 -28.65 4.76
CA GLY A 265 -10.05 -28.01 5.88
C GLY A 265 -9.81 -26.50 5.71
N ASN A 266 -10.39 -25.85 4.69
CA ASN A 266 -10.27 -24.40 4.51
C ASN A 266 -11.12 -23.65 5.54
N THR A 267 -10.58 -22.56 6.09
CA THR A 267 -11.32 -21.71 7.02
C THR A 267 -12.33 -20.84 6.27
N ARG A 268 -13.57 -20.82 6.73
CA ARG A 268 -14.67 -20.01 6.21
C ARG A 268 -15.15 -19.06 7.29
N VAL A 269 -15.32 -17.78 6.95
CA VAL A 269 -16.10 -16.86 7.78
C VAL A 269 -17.47 -16.71 7.12
N VAL A 270 -18.51 -17.14 7.81
CA VAL A 270 -19.88 -17.19 7.30
C VAL A 270 -20.70 -16.09 7.97
N VAL A 271 -21.34 -15.24 7.16
CA VAL A 271 -22.23 -14.18 7.61
C VAL A 271 -23.65 -14.50 7.15
N ARG A 272 -24.62 -14.46 8.06
CA ARG A 272 -26.03 -14.76 7.79
C ARG A 272 -26.88 -13.51 8.01
N ALA A 273 -27.65 -13.13 7.00
CA ALA A 273 -28.59 -12.02 7.03
C ALA A 273 -30.04 -12.47 6.80
N THR A 274 -31.02 -11.66 7.21
CA THR A 274 -32.46 -11.98 7.10
C THR A 274 -33.04 -11.82 5.70
N ALA A 275 -32.27 -11.25 4.77
CA ALA A 275 -32.63 -11.10 3.35
C ALA A 275 -31.37 -11.22 2.48
N PRO A 276 -31.50 -11.41 1.15
CA PRO A 276 -30.36 -11.44 0.24
C PRO A 276 -29.50 -10.19 0.38
N VAL A 277 -28.19 -10.40 0.59
CA VAL A 277 -27.20 -9.34 0.76
C VAL A 277 -25.99 -9.60 -0.12
N ARG A 278 -25.28 -8.52 -0.44
CA ARG A 278 -23.97 -8.58 -1.09
C ARG A 278 -22.93 -7.95 -0.19
N GLY A 279 -21.68 -8.33 -0.39
CA GLY A 279 -20.57 -7.76 0.37
C GLY A 279 -19.41 -7.36 -0.53
N SER A 280 -18.54 -6.51 0.00
CA SER A 280 -17.24 -6.20 -0.59
C SER A 280 -16.15 -6.38 0.46
N VAL A 281 -14.97 -6.83 0.04
CA VAL A 281 -13.85 -7.05 0.96
C VAL A 281 -12.81 -5.96 0.78
N VAL A 282 -12.45 -5.30 1.88
CA VAL A 282 -11.33 -4.36 1.95
C VAL A 282 -10.22 -5.00 2.77
N ARG A 283 -9.02 -5.06 2.18
CA ARG A 283 -7.82 -5.51 2.91
C ARG A 283 -7.22 -4.36 3.69
N LEU A 284 -6.96 -4.57 4.98
CA LEU A 284 -6.27 -3.62 5.84
C LEU A 284 -4.91 -4.20 6.24
N GLN A 285 -3.87 -3.36 6.27
CA GLN A 285 -2.52 -3.76 6.64
C GLN A 285 -2.17 -3.26 8.05
N SER A 286 -1.21 -3.94 8.70
CA SER A 286 -0.60 -3.54 9.99
C SER A 286 -1.59 -3.35 11.16
N PRO A 287 -2.14 -4.41 11.78
CA PRO A 287 -2.01 -5.85 11.48
C PRO A 287 -2.88 -6.29 10.28
N PRO A 288 -2.59 -7.46 9.65
CA PRO A 288 -3.35 -7.95 8.50
C PRO A 288 -4.79 -8.26 8.91
N ARG A 289 -5.75 -7.63 8.21
CA ARG A 289 -7.19 -7.81 8.44
C ARG A 289 -7.96 -7.80 7.12
N LEU A 290 -9.10 -8.47 7.10
CA LEU A 290 -10.09 -8.36 6.04
C LEU A 290 -11.37 -7.75 6.61
N ALA A 291 -11.82 -6.64 6.06
CA ALA A 291 -13.10 -6.02 6.41
C ALA A 291 -14.12 -6.33 5.31
N VAL A 292 -15.18 -7.06 5.66
CA VAL A 292 -16.32 -7.31 4.77
C VAL A 292 -17.38 -6.25 5.05
N ASP A 293 -17.62 -5.39 4.08
CA ASP A 293 -18.66 -4.36 4.13
C ASP A 293 -19.92 -4.86 3.45
N ILE A 294 -21.02 -4.84 4.19
CA ILE A 294 -22.32 -5.35 3.76
C ILE A 294 -23.30 -4.17 3.77
N PRO A 295 -23.62 -3.55 2.62
CA PRO A 295 -24.57 -2.45 2.53
C PRO A 295 -26.02 -2.92 2.67
N ASN A 296 -26.90 -1.97 2.98
CA ASN A 296 -28.32 -2.18 3.24
C ASN A 296 -28.57 -3.16 4.40
N THR A 297 -27.74 -3.08 5.45
CA THR A 297 -27.88 -3.94 6.62
C THR A 297 -27.79 -3.22 7.96
N MET A 298 -28.42 -3.84 8.96
CA MET A 298 -28.30 -3.51 10.38
C MET A 298 -27.63 -4.65 11.14
N LEU A 299 -26.70 -4.31 12.04
CA LEU A 299 -26.03 -5.29 12.87
C LEU A 299 -26.96 -5.74 14.01
N ARG A 300 -27.30 -7.02 14.05
CA ARG A 300 -28.00 -7.68 15.17
C ARG A 300 -27.23 -8.86 15.75
N ALA A 301 -26.18 -9.31 15.07
CA ALA A 301 -25.31 -10.39 15.49
C ALA A 301 -24.32 -9.96 16.57
N GLU A 302 -23.91 -10.92 17.39
CA GLU A 302 -22.74 -10.82 18.26
C GLU A 302 -21.50 -11.41 17.59
N PRO A 303 -20.28 -10.94 17.92
CA PRO A 303 -19.05 -11.54 17.43
C PRO A 303 -18.95 -13.04 17.82
N PRO A 304 -18.52 -13.93 16.90
CA PRO A 304 -18.38 -15.35 17.23
C PRO A 304 -17.25 -15.60 18.22
N LEU A 305 -17.42 -16.65 19.03
CA LEU A 305 -16.31 -17.25 19.79
C LEU A 305 -15.32 -17.88 18.80
N ILE A 306 -14.05 -17.50 18.91
CA ILE A 306 -12.99 -18.09 18.09
C ILE A 306 -12.26 -19.14 18.92
N THR A 307 -12.26 -20.38 18.43
CA THR A 307 -11.51 -21.47 19.07
C THR A 307 -10.00 -21.18 18.99
N PRO A 308 -9.24 -21.30 20.08
CA PRO A 308 -7.78 -21.17 20.04
C PRO A 308 -7.17 -22.13 19.01
N GLY A 309 -6.29 -21.63 18.14
CA GLY A 309 -5.58 -22.46 17.16
C GLY A 309 -6.16 -22.51 15.75
N THR A 310 -7.14 -21.67 15.38
CA THR A 310 -7.52 -21.58 13.96
C THR A 310 -6.34 -21.05 13.12
N PRO A 311 -6.07 -21.63 11.94
CA PRO A 311 -4.82 -21.37 11.21
C PRO A 311 -4.72 -19.95 10.65
N PHE A 312 -5.86 -19.26 10.46
CA PHE A 312 -5.89 -17.98 9.76
C PHE A 312 -6.59 -16.85 10.51
N VAL A 313 -7.52 -17.15 11.42
CA VAL A 313 -8.37 -16.15 12.08
C VAL A 313 -7.95 -16.00 13.53
N ALA A 314 -7.38 -14.84 13.85
CA ALA A 314 -7.03 -14.45 15.21
C ALA A 314 -8.24 -13.88 15.97
N GLY A 315 -9.22 -13.33 15.26
CA GLY A 315 -10.41 -12.72 15.85
C GLY A 315 -11.42 -12.29 14.80
N VAL A 316 -12.68 -12.12 15.20
CA VAL A 316 -13.71 -11.49 14.37
C VAL A 316 -14.36 -10.38 15.18
N ARG A 317 -14.51 -9.20 14.58
CA ARG A 317 -15.17 -8.02 15.16
C ARG A 317 -16.29 -7.57 14.27
N LEU A 318 -17.40 -7.17 14.88
CA LEU A 318 -18.56 -6.67 14.18
C LEU A 318 -18.78 -5.20 14.54
N GLY A 319 -19.25 -4.40 13.59
CA GLY A 319 -19.65 -3.03 13.87
C GLY A 319 -20.63 -2.49 12.84
N GLN A 320 -21.56 -1.66 13.29
CA GLN A 320 -22.36 -0.82 12.39
C GLN A 320 -21.44 0.29 11.88
N PHE A 321 -20.82 0.07 10.73
CA PHE A 321 -19.80 0.98 10.20
C PHE A 321 -20.40 2.30 9.70
N GLN A 322 -21.62 2.24 9.18
CA GLN A 322 -22.45 3.38 8.79
C GLN A 322 -23.93 3.04 9.00
N ASP A 323 -24.84 4.02 8.93
CA ASP A 323 -26.29 3.86 9.18
C ASP A 323 -26.94 2.66 8.49
N THR A 324 -26.43 2.24 7.33
CA THR A 324 -26.96 1.13 6.53
C THR A 324 -25.89 0.11 6.13
N VAL A 325 -24.74 0.10 6.80
CA VAL A 325 -23.63 -0.80 6.46
C VAL A 325 -23.11 -1.50 7.71
N THR A 326 -23.26 -2.81 7.75
CA THR A 326 -22.58 -3.66 8.73
C THR A 326 -21.19 -4.03 8.21
N ARG A 327 -20.17 -3.91 9.07
CA ARG A 327 -18.80 -4.34 8.78
C ARG A 327 -18.42 -5.52 9.66
N VAL A 328 -17.92 -6.57 9.02
CA VAL A 328 -17.30 -7.74 9.67
C VAL A 328 -15.79 -7.65 9.46
N VAL A 329 -15.02 -7.45 10.53
CA VAL A 329 -13.55 -7.41 10.48
C VAL A 329 -12.99 -8.73 10.96
N VAL A 330 -12.27 -9.41 10.09
CA VAL A 330 -11.53 -10.64 10.39
C VAL A 330 -10.08 -10.26 10.66
N ASP A 331 -9.67 -10.37 11.93
CA ASP A 331 -8.28 -10.26 12.35
C ASP A 331 -7.54 -11.53 11.92
N LEU A 332 -6.48 -11.38 11.12
CA LEU A 332 -5.76 -12.53 10.56
C LEU A 332 -4.48 -12.82 11.34
N SER A 333 -4.19 -14.11 11.54
CA SER A 333 -2.93 -14.61 12.11
C SER A 333 -1.75 -14.47 11.14
N ASN A 334 -2.03 -14.46 9.83
CA ASN A 334 -1.04 -14.33 8.75
C ASN A 334 -1.71 -13.80 7.46
N GLU A 335 -0.92 -13.52 6.43
CA GLU A 335 -1.48 -13.22 5.11
C GLU A 335 -2.21 -14.44 4.54
N VAL A 336 -3.36 -14.22 3.92
CA VAL A 336 -4.19 -15.23 3.29
C VAL A 336 -4.60 -14.78 1.90
N GLU A 337 -4.90 -15.73 1.03
CA GLU A 337 -5.79 -15.50 -0.10
C GLU A 337 -7.25 -15.64 0.38
N TYR A 338 -8.15 -14.90 -0.25
CA TYR A 338 -9.57 -14.96 0.10
C TYR A 338 -10.46 -14.94 -1.14
N ALA A 339 -11.66 -15.52 -1.01
CA ALA A 339 -12.73 -15.38 -1.97
C ALA A 339 -14.03 -15.12 -1.22
N LEU A 340 -14.77 -14.08 -1.60
CA LEU A 340 -16.11 -13.80 -1.07
C LEU A 340 -17.15 -14.35 -2.06
N SER A 341 -18.09 -15.15 -1.58
CA SER A 341 -19.18 -15.71 -2.38
C SER A 341 -20.51 -15.68 -1.62
N GLU A 342 -21.62 -15.73 -2.35
CA GLU A 342 -22.94 -15.96 -1.76
C GLU A 342 -23.09 -17.46 -1.41
N GLY A 343 -23.72 -17.77 -0.28
CA GLY A 343 -24.03 -19.13 0.16
C GLY A 343 -25.29 -19.69 -0.50
N ALA A 344 -25.58 -20.97 -0.26
CA ALA A 344 -26.78 -21.62 -0.80
C ALA A 344 -28.08 -21.03 -0.23
N ASP A 345 -28.07 -20.63 1.05
CA ASP A 345 -29.20 -19.96 1.68
C ASP A 345 -29.22 -18.46 1.32
N PRO A 346 -30.37 -17.91 0.86
CA PRO A 346 -30.51 -16.49 0.60
C PRO A 346 -30.11 -15.64 1.82
N GLY A 347 -29.22 -14.66 1.61
CA GLY A 347 -28.71 -13.82 2.69
C GLY A 347 -27.44 -14.33 3.37
N THR A 348 -26.86 -15.44 2.90
CA THR A 348 -25.58 -15.94 3.40
C THR A 348 -24.41 -15.44 2.56
N LEU A 349 -23.38 -14.89 3.20
CA LEU A 349 -22.08 -14.57 2.58
C LEU A 349 -21.00 -15.46 3.19
N ILE A 350 -20.12 -16.00 2.34
CA ILE A 350 -19.03 -16.88 2.74
C ILE A 350 -17.72 -16.25 2.29
N LEU A 351 -16.87 -15.89 3.25
CA LEU A 351 -15.49 -15.51 3.02
C LEU A 351 -14.60 -16.75 3.21
N ASN A 352 -14.23 -17.38 2.11
CA ASN A 352 -13.28 -18.49 2.09
C ASN A 352 -11.86 -17.93 2.27
N LEU A 353 -11.12 -18.45 3.24
CA LEU A 353 -9.73 -18.11 3.51
C LEU A 353 -8.85 -19.32 3.20
N ARG A 354 -7.77 -19.08 2.46
CA ARG A 354 -6.74 -20.08 2.19
C ARG A 354 -5.36 -19.48 2.40
N ALA A 355 -4.40 -20.33 2.73
CA ALA A 355 -3.01 -19.91 2.74
C ALA A 355 -2.65 -19.30 1.37
N VAL A 356 -1.90 -18.21 1.35
CA VAL A 356 -1.24 -17.76 0.12
C VAL A 356 -0.36 -18.91 -0.36
N LEU A 357 -0.36 -19.22 -1.66
CA LEU A 357 0.52 -20.24 -2.23
C LEU A 357 1.96 -20.05 -1.71
N GLY A 358 2.49 -21.08 -1.04
CA GLY A 358 3.83 -21.07 -0.43
C GLY A 358 3.90 -20.69 1.06
N LEU A 359 2.78 -20.42 1.75
CA LEU A 359 2.80 -20.07 3.18
C LEU A 359 2.77 -21.26 4.16
N VAL A 360 2.48 -22.47 3.68
CA VAL A 360 2.66 -23.69 4.49
C VAL A 360 3.99 -24.31 4.06
N PRO A 361 4.98 -24.48 4.96
CA PRO A 361 6.17 -25.26 4.67
C PRO A 361 5.73 -26.61 4.11
N ARG A 362 6.03 -26.87 2.85
CA ARG A 362 5.84 -28.22 2.28
C ARG A 362 6.76 -29.15 3.03
N ARG A 363 6.29 -30.35 3.39
CA ARG A 363 7.15 -31.39 3.95
C ARG A 363 8.02 -31.95 2.83
N GLY A 364 9.23 -31.42 2.71
CA GLY A 364 10.28 -31.91 1.81
C GLY A 364 10.36 -31.27 0.42
N LEU A 365 11.47 -31.57 -0.25
CA LEU A 365 11.84 -31.12 -1.59
C LEU A 365 11.09 -31.84 -2.73
N PRO A 366 10.71 -33.13 -2.64
CA PRO A 366 10.00 -33.80 -3.72
C PRO A 366 8.71 -33.08 -4.15
N GLY A 367 8.62 -32.74 -5.44
CA GLY A 367 7.47 -32.02 -6.01
C GLY A 367 7.42 -30.52 -5.69
N LEU A 368 8.44 -29.95 -5.04
CA LEU A 368 8.58 -28.51 -4.84
C LEU A 368 9.01 -27.82 -6.15
N THR A 369 8.09 -27.12 -6.80
CA THR A 369 8.45 -26.21 -7.90
C THR A 369 9.16 -24.96 -7.39
N VAL A 370 10.40 -24.73 -7.81
CA VAL A 370 11.24 -23.58 -7.42
C VAL A 370 11.65 -22.79 -8.65
N MET A 371 11.35 -21.50 -8.71
CA MET A 371 11.88 -20.61 -9.76
C MET A 371 13.21 -20.02 -9.32
N LEU A 372 14.27 -20.31 -10.08
CA LEU A 372 15.58 -19.68 -9.96
C LEU A 372 15.67 -18.54 -10.97
N ASP A 373 16.02 -17.36 -10.50
CA ASP A 373 16.16 -16.16 -11.30
C ASP A 373 17.63 -15.71 -11.32
N PRO A 374 18.43 -16.13 -12.31
CA PRO A 374 19.77 -15.61 -12.48
C PRO A 374 19.68 -14.14 -12.92
N GLY A 375 20.11 -13.22 -12.05
CA GLY A 375 20.05 -11.78 -12.28
C GLY A 375 20.72 -11.36 -13.59
N HIS A 376 20.21 -10.29 -14.21
CA HIS A 376 20.69 -9.71 -15.47
C HIS A 376 20.62 -10.70 -16.65
N GLY A 377 21.50 -10.59 -17.66
CA GLY A 377 21.52 -11.44 -18.86
C GLY A 377 21.48 -10.66 -20.16
N GLY A 378 22.09 -11.19 -21.22
CA GLY A 378 22.15 -10.58 -22.54
C GLY A 378 22.79 -9.19 -22.51
N SER A 379 22.00 -8.18 -22.87
CA SER A 379 22.41 -6.77 -22.89
C SER A 379 22.62 -6.15 -21.50
N GLN A 380 22.24 -6.86 -20.43
CA GLN A 380 22.43 -6.43 -19.04
C GLN A 380 23.61 -7.20 -18.46
N PRO A 381 24.83 -6.64 -18.41
CA PRO A 381 26.00 -7.34 -17.86
C PRO A 381 25.94 -7.48 -16.33
N GLY A 382 25.14 -6.64 -15.66
CA GLY A 382 25.25 -6.41 -14.22
C GLY A 382 26.57 -5.74 -13.86
N THR A 383 27.04 -5.98 -12.63
CA THR A 383 28.35 -5.52 -12.19
C THR A 383 29.47 -6.18 -12.99
N THR A 384 30.49 -5.41 -13.35
CA THR A 384 31.78 -5.95 -13.80
C THR A 384 32.76 -5.91 -12.63
N GLY A 385 33.24 -7.09 -12.23
CA GLY A 385 34.15 -7.25 -11.10
C GLY A 385 35.56 -6.74 -11.41
N VAL A 386 36.43 -6.68 -10.39
CA VAL A 386 37.80 -6.17 -10.57
C VAL A 386 38.64 -7.04 -11.53
N SER A 387 38.31 -8.32 -11.67
CA SER A 387 38.91 -9.24 -12.65
C SER A 387 38.36 -9.08 -14.07
N GLY A 388 37.35 -8.24 -14.29
CA GLY A 388 36.64 -8.11 -15.56
C GLY A 388 35.48 -9.09 -15.76
N ARG A 389 35.23 -9.98 -14.79
CA ARG A 389 34.10 -10.92 -14.81
C ARG A 389 32.77 -10.20 -14.73
N LYS A 390 31.75 -10.71 -15.43
CA LYS A 390 30.40 -10.14 -15.44
C LYS A 390 29.47 -10.87 -14.47
N GLU A 391 28.67 -10.10 -13.74
CA GLU A 391 27.69 -10.63 -12.78
C GLU A 391 26.72 -11.61 -13.42
N LYS A 392 26.24 -11.30 -14.64
CA LYS A 392 25.30 -12.17 -15.37
C LYS A 392 25.81 -13.60 -15.60
N GLU A 393 27.12 -13.79 -15.75
CA GLU A 393 27.76 -15.08 -15.99
C GLU A 393 27.85 -15.87 -14.68
N LEU A 394 28.25 -15.20 -13.58
CA LEU A 394 28.28 -15.76 -12.24
C LEU A 394 26.89 -16.22 -11.79
N ASN A 395 25.90 -15.35 -11.93
CA ASN A 395 24.53 -15.62 -11.51
C ASN A 395 23.97 -16.84 -12.25
N LEU A 396 24.25 -16.96 -13.56
CA LEU A 396 23.80 -18.11 -14.37
C LEU A 396 24.48 -19.41 -13.95
N ASP A 397 25.79 -19.40 -13.73
CA ASP A 397 26.54 -20.59 -13.29
C ASP A 397 26.03 -21.09 -11.93
N VAL A 398 25.89 -20.21 -10.94
CA VAL A 398 25.37 -20.58 -9.61
C VAL A 398 23.94 -21.10 -9.71
N ALA A 399 23.07 -20.44 -10.48
CA ALA A 399 21.69 -20.89 -10.65
C ALA A 399 21.60 -22.27 -11.30
N LYS A 400 22.46 -22.60 -12.28
CA LYS A 400 22.52 -23.95 -12.88
C LYS A 400 22.97 -25.02 -11.88
N ARG A 401 23.90 -24.68 -10.98
CA ARG A 401 24.33 -25.60 -9.91
C ARG A 401 23.20 -25.85 -8.90
N VAL A 402 22.47 -24.79 -8.50
CA VAL A 402 21.29 -24.93 -7.62
C VAL A 402 20.20 -25.74 -8.31
N TYR A 403 19.99 -25.54 -9.62
CA TYR A 403 19.05 -26.31 -10.43
C TYR A 403 19.35 -27.81 -10.34
N ALA A 404 20.58 -28.23 -10.62
CA ALA A 404 20.97 -29.64 -10.58
C ALA A 404 20.78 -30.27 -9.19
N LEU A 405 21.12 -29.54 -8.11
CA LEU A 405 20.90 -30.01 -6.74
C LEU A 405 19.41 -30.18 -6.42
N LEU A 406 18.57 -29.22 -6.81
CA LEU A 406 17.12 -29.31 -6.61
C LEU A 406 16.49 -30.45 -7.42
N GLU A 407 16.87 -30.59 -8.69
CA GLU A 407 16.37 -31.66 -9.57
C GLU A 407 16.73 -33.04 -9.04
N SER A 408 17.99 -33.26 -8.62
CA SER A 408 18.44 -34.53 -8.05
C SER A 408 17.73 -34.89 -6.73
N ALA A 409 17.23 -33.90 -5.99
CA ALA A 409 16.44 -34.09 -4.77
C ALA A 409 14.92 -34.25 -5.04
N GLY A 410 14.51 -34.35 -6.31
CA GLY A 410 13.10 -34.56 -6.69
C GLY A 410 12.24 -33.30 -6.71
N ALA A 411 12.83 -32.12 -6.51
CA ALA A 411 12.14 -30.85 -6.73
C ALA A 411 11.92 -30.61 -8.24
N ARG A 412 11.13 -29.60 -8.59
CA ARG A 412 10.87 -29.19 -9.99
C ARG A 412 11.44 -27.80 -10.23
N PRO A 413 12.76 -27.65 -10.36
CA PRO A 413 13.37 -26.35 -10.57
C PRO A 413 13.02 -25.81 -11.97
N GLU A 414 12.85 -24.50 -12.04
CA GLU A 414 12.56 -23.71 -13.24
C GLU A 414 13.51 -22.51 -13.27
N MET A 415 13.84 -21.98 -14.44
CA MET A 415 14.71 -20.81 -14.56
C MET A 415 14.05 -19.69 -15.36
N THR A 416 14.25 -18.44 -14.95
CA THR A 416 13.83 -17.29 -15.77
C THR A 416 14.65 -17.17 -17.06
N ARG A 417 15.89 -17.68 -17.06
CA ARG A 417 16.75 -17.87 -18.25
C ARG A 417 17.71 -19.05 -18.06
N GLY A 418 17.89 -19.87 -19.10
CA GLY A 418 18.87 -20.98 -19.13
C GLY A 418 20.20 -20.64 -19.84
N SER A 419 20.23 -19.52 -20.56
CA SER A 419 21.36 -19.00 -21.35
C SER A 419 21.60 -17.51 -21.04
N ASP A 420 22.48 -16.87 -21.81
CA ASP A 420 22.79 -15.44 -21.71
C ASP A 420 21.70 -14.56 -22.38
N ASP A 421 20.44 -14.82 -22.06
CA ASP A 421 19.30 -14.11 -22.66
C ASP A 421 18.90 -12.88 -21.82
N THR A 422 18.42 -11.83 -22.49
CA THR A 422 17.83 -10.67 -21.81
C THR A 422 16.40 -10.99 -21.35
N VAL A 423 16.15 -10.96 -20.03
CA VAL A 423 14.80 -11.07 -19.45
C VAL A 423 14.40 -9.78 -18.76
N GLY A 424 13.26 -9.21 -19.15
CA GLY A 424 12.73 -7.97 -18.59
C GLY A 424 12.43 -8.07 -17.09
N LEU A 425 12.66 -6.97 -16.36
CA LEU A 425 12.58 -6.94 -14.89
C LEU A 425 11.21 -7.41 -14.35
N TYR A 426 10.10 -6.99 -14.96
CA TYR A 426 8.74 -7.42 -14.57
C TYR A 426 8.36 -8.80 -15.13
N ALA A 427 9.02 -9.26 -16.19
CA ALA A 427 8.76 -10.57 -16.77
C ALA A 427 9.19 -11.70 -15.81
N ARG A 428 10.28 -11.51 -15.04
CA ARG A 428 10.81 -12.48 -14.07
C ARG A 428 9.78 -12.93 -13.03
N PRO A 429 9.19 -12.03 -12.21
CA PRO A 429 8.11 -12.40 -11.29
C PRO A 429 6.83 -12.80 -12.05
N GLY A 430 6.58 -12.24 -13.24
CA GLY A 430 5.46 -12.64 -14.10
C GLY A 430 5.49 -14.12 -14.48
N MET A 431 6.65 -14.66 -14.86
CA MET A 431 6.85 -16.08 -15.17
C MET A 431 6.59 -16.97 -13.94
N ALA A 432 7.12 -16.58 -12.77
CA ALA A 432 6.91 -17.30 -11.52
C ALA A 432 5.43 -17.34 -11.12
N ASN A 433 4.76 -16.19 -11.23
CA ASN A 433 3.33 -16.04 -10.95
C ASN A 433 2.46 -16.85 -11.92
N ALA A 434 2.77 -16.83 -13.21
CA ALA A 434 2.03 -17.58 -14.23
C ALA A 434 2.15 -19.09 -14.04
N LYS A 435 3.33 -19.58 -13.62
CA LYS A 435 3.58 -21.00 -13.34
C LYS A 435 3.07 -21.46 -11.96
N GLY A 436 2.69 -20.54 -11.07
CA GLY A 436 2.27 -20.88 -9.72
C GLY A 436 3.34 -21.62 -8.92
N VAL A 437 4.62 -21.24 -9.08
CA VAL A 437 5.73 -21.88 -8.36
C VAL A 437 5.61 -21.66 -6.84
N HIS A 438 6.23 -22.54 -6.05
CA HIS A 438 6.13 -22.46 -4.58
C HIS A 438 7.14 -21.50 -3.96
N VAL A 439 8.32 -21.36 -4.58
CA VAL A 439 9.41 -20.52 -4.10
C VAL A 439 10.08 -19.82 -5.28
N PHE A 440 10.48 -18.56 -5.09
CA PHE A 440 11.25 -17.77 -6.05
C PHE A 440 12.59 -17.29 -5.43
N ILE A 441 13.71 -17.61 -6.07
CA ILE A 441 15.06 -17.22 -5.61
C ILE A 441 15.77 -16.44 -6.71
N SER A 442 15.97 -15.14 -6.53
CA SER A 442 16.80 -14.32 -7.40
C SER A 442 18.25 -14.34 -6.91
N ILE A 443 19.19 -14.62 -7.81
CA ILE A 443 20.62 -14.78 -7.50
C ILE A 443 21.40 -13.63 -8.14
N HIS A 444 22.13 -12.90 -7.30
CA HIS A 444 22.91 -11.71 -7.64
C HIS A 444 24.27 -11.71 -6.94
N ALA A 445 25.20 -10.90 -7.44
CA ALA A 445 26.44 -10.57 -6.75
C ALA A 445 26.62 -9.04 -6.70
N ASN A 446 26.88 -8.54 -5.49
CA ASN A 446 26.72 -7.16 -5.11
C ASN A 446 27.87 -6.27 -5.60
N SER A 447 27.68 -4.97 -5.47
CA SER A 447 28.68 -3.95 -5.77
C SER A 447 28.42 -2.67 -4.99
N THR A 448 29.47 -2.04 -4.50
CA THR A 448 29.42 -0.66 -3.96
C THR A 448 29.66 0.39 -5.06
N GLY A 449 29.52 0.03 -6.34
CA GLY A 449 29.76 0.92 -7.48
C GLY A 449 31.24 1.29 -7.58
N GLN A 450 31.53 2.60 -7.64
CA GLN A 450 32.91 3.09 -7.76
C GLN A 450 33.75 2.93 -6.47
N ARG A 451 33.14 2.49 -5.35
CA ARG A 451 33.81 2.37 -4.04
C ARG A 451 34.45 0.99 -3.85
N VAL A 452 35.42 0.64 -4.70
CA VAL A 452 36.12 -0.65 -4.70
C VAL A 452 36.62 -1.05 -3.30
N GLY A 453 36.39 -2.30 -2.91
CA GLY A 453 36.86 -2.89 -1.65
C GLY A 453 36.18 -2.40 -0.36
N ARG A 454 35.13 -1.58 -0.43
CA ARG A 454 34.50 -0.98 0.78
C ARG A 454 33.52 -1.89 1.52
N ALA A 455 32.97 -2.90 0.86
CA ALA A 455 32.08 -3.86 1.50
C ALA A 455 32.41 -5.27 1.00
N ARG A 456 32.18 -6.26 1.86
CA ARG A 456 32.24 -7.69 1.57
C ARG A 456 31.23 -8.43 2.43
N GLY A 457 30.78 -9.60 1.98
CA GLY A 457 29.86 -10.48 2.69
C GLY A 457 28.53 -10.72 2.00
N ILE A 458 27.63 -11.40 2.70
CA ILE A 458 26.36 -11.90 2.17
C ILE A 458 25.20 -11.02 2.65
N GLU A 459 24.32 -10.63 1.72
CA GLU A 459 23.04 -9.98 2.00
C GLU A 459 21.90 -10.83 1.45
N THR A 460 20.73 -10.81 2.10
CA THR A 460 19.54 -11.47 1.56
C THR A 460 18.33 -10.55 1.71
N TYR A 461 17.66 -10.28 0.60
CA TYR A 461 16.56 -9.34 0.54
C TYR A 461 15.22 -10.04 0.38
N TYR A 462 14.19 -9.46 1.00
CA TYR A 462 12.80 -9.89 0.88
C TYR A 462 11.85 -8.69 0.90
N CYS A 463 10.63 -8.82 0.35
CA CYS A 463 9.63 -7.75 0.38
C CYS A 463 8.50 -8.05 1.38
N HIS A 464 7.83 -9.18 1.19
CA HIS A 464 6.64 -9.57 1.94
C HIS A 464 7.01 -10.36 3.20
N ALA A 465 6.25 -10.15 4.28
CA ALA A 465 6.54 -10.79 5.57
C ALA A 465 6.60 -12.32 5.49
N HIS A 466 5.76 -12.92 4.63
CA HIS A 466 5.72 -14.36 4.40
C HIS A 466 7.02 -14.95 3.81
N SER A 467 7.90 -14.11 3.22
CA SER A 467 9.18 -14.54 2.65
C SER A 467 10.33 -14.58 3.68
N LEU A 468 10.13 -14.01 4.88
CA LEU A 468 11.17 -13.92 5.91
C LEU A 468 11.70 -15.28 6.40
N PRO A 469 10.87 -16.32 6.61
CA PRO A 469 11.39 -17.63 7.02
C PRO A 469 12.34 -18.24 5.99
N LEU A 470 11.97 -18.19 4.70
CA LEU A 470 12.82 -18.62 3.59
C LEU A 470 14.13 -17.81 3.55
N ALA A 471 14.03 -16.49 3.65
CA ALA A 471 15.19 -15.60 3.65
C ALA A 471 16.17 -15.95 4.79
N ARG A 472 15.65 -16.20 5.99
CA ARG A 472 16.47 -16.60 7.15
C ARG A 472 17.11 -17.97 6.96
N ALA A 473 16.38 -18.95 6.44
CA ALA A 473 16.90 -20.30 6.22
C ALA A 473 18.06 -20.29 5.22
N VAL A 474 17.87 -19.66 4.06
CA VAL A 474 18.90 -19.54 3.01
C VAL A 474 20.09 -18.71 3.48
N HIS A 475 19.85 -17.56 4.12
CA HIS A 475 20.93 -16.68 4.59
C HIS A 475 21.84 -17.34 5.63
N ARG A 476 21.27 -18.08 6.59
CA ARG A 476 22.06 -18.80 7.61
C ARG A 476 22.98 -19.83 6.97
N GLN A 477 22.47 -20.58 5.99
CA GLN A 477 23.27 -21.58 5.27
C GLN A 477 24.39 -20.91 4.47
N LEU A 478 24.11 -19.80 3.77
CA LEU A 478 25.14 -19.06 3.04
C LEU A 478 26.26 -18.53 3.95
N VAL A 479 25.91 -17.88 5.06
CA VAL A 479 26.91 -17.35 6.00
C VAL A 479 27.74 -18.47 6.62
N SER A 480 27.09 -19.57 7.05
CA SER A 480 27.76 -20.70 7.68
C SER A 480 28.70 -21.42 6.71
N GLU A 481 28.18 -21.78 5.53
CA GLU A 481 28.93 -22.53 4.52
C GLU A 481 30.12 -21.71 4.00
N LEU A 482 29.91 -20.43 3.68
CA LEU A 482 30.92 -19.59 3.03
C LEU A 482 31.92 -18.98 4.02
N LYS A 483 31.60 -18.96 5.32
CA LYS A 483 32.35 -18.24 6.37
C LYS A 483 32.54 -16.76 6.01
N ALA A 484 31.57 -16.18 5.30
CA ALA A 484 31.60 -14.81 4.83
C ALA A 484 30.96 -13.85 5.86
N PRO A 485 31.32 -12.55 5.86
CA PRO A 485 30.69 -11.58 6.75
C PRO A 485 29.16 -11.53 6.61
N ASP A 486 28.47 -11.61 7.75
CA ASP A 486 27.01 -11.54 7.83
C ASP A 486 26.53 -10.08 7.73
N ARG A 487 25.98 -9.72 6.57
CA ARG A 487 25.37 -8.41 6.31
C ARG A 487 23.85 -8.41 6.41
N LYS A 488 23.29 -9.46 7.02
CA LYS A 488 21.91 -9.62 7.47
C LYS A 488 20.88 -9.86 6.37
N VAL A 489 19.71 -10.30 6.85
CA VAL A 489 18.46 -10.39 6.09
C VAL A 489 17.74 -9.05 6.17
N ILE A 490 17.49 -8.41 5.02
CA ILE A 490 17.03 -7.01 4.94
C ILE A 490 15.69 -6.95 4.18
N ARG A 491 14.69 -6.28 4.76
CA ARG A 491 13.44 -6.00 4.04
C ARG A 491 13.66 -4.87 3.03
N ARG A 492 13.38 -5.11 1.76
CA ARG A 492 13.58 -4.14 0.67
C ARG A 492 12.40 -4.08 -0.32
N PRO A 493 11.33 -3.32 -0.01
CA PRO A 493 10.13 -3.24 -0.83
C PRO A 493 10.33 -2.62 -2.24
N GLY A 494 11.47 -2.00 -2.49
CA GLY A 494 11.80 -1.41 -3.78
C GLY A 494 12.17 -2.42 -4.87
N LEU A 495 12.50 -3.67 -4.53
CA LEU A 495 12.93 -4.68 -5.49
C LEU A 495 11.72 -5.31 -6.21
N VAL A 496 11.60 -5.04 -7.51
CA VAL A 496 10.48 -5.51 -8.34
C VAL A 496 10.31 -7.04 -8.26
N VAL A 497 11.40 -7.79 -8.38
CA VAL A 497 11.34 -9.27 -8.43
C VAL A 497 10.76 -9.90 -7.16
N THR A 498 10.99 -9.32 -5.98
CA THR A 498 10.39 -9.82 -4.72
C THR A 498 9.08 -9.13 -4.36
N ARG A 499 8.84 -7.89 -4.83
CA ARG A 499 7.58 -7.18 -4.60
C ARG A 499 6.43 -7.75 -5.43
N GLU A 500 6.68 -8.03 -6.71
CA GLU A 500 5.64 -8.48 -7.65
C GLU A 500 5.43 -10.00 -7.65
N SER A 501 6.29 -10.76 -6.95
CA SER A 501 6.12 -12.21 -6.77
C SER A 501 5.01 -12.51 -5.75
N LYS A 502 4.14 -13.47 -6.06
CA LYS A 502 2.99 -13.87 -5.23
C LYS A 502 3.27 -14.98 -4.23
N MET A 503 4.42 -15.65 -4.36
CA MET A 503 4.91 -16.71 -3.48
C MET A 503 6.10 -16.20 -2.65
N PRO A 504 6.55 -16.95 -1.62
CA PRO A 504 7.80 -16.67 -0.92
C PRO A 504 8.95 -16.41 -1.90
N SER A 505 9.51 -15.20 -1.83
CA SER A 505 10.49 -14.72 -2.78
C SER A 505 11.63 -13.98 -2.09
N ILE A 506 12.86 -14.32 -2.47
CA ILE A 506 14.07 -13.67 -1.96
C ILE A 506 15.01 -13.29 -3.09
N LEU A 507 15.88 -12.33 -2.82
CA LEU A 507 17.06 -12.04 -3.64
C LEU A 507 18.31 -12.22 -2.78
N VAL A 508 19.24 -13.07 -3.21
CA VAL A 508 20.50 -13.31 -2.51
C VAL A 508 21.63 -12.57 -3.20
N GLU A 509 22.44 -11.87 -2.40
CA GLU A 509 23.70 -11.26 -2.82
C GLU A 509 24.85 -12.14 -2.32
N ILE A 510 25.51 -12.86 -3.22
CA ILE A 510 26.44 -13.96 -2.87
C ILE A 510 27.89 -13.51 -2.57
N GLY A 511 28.13 -12.20 -2.53
CA GLY A 511 29.42 -11.54 -2.34
C GLY A 511 29.52 -10.26 -3.18
N TYR A 512 30.57 -9.46 -2.99
CA TYR A 512 30.79 -8.19 -3.69
C TYR A 512 31.83 -8.34 -4.81
N MET A 513 31.41 -8.18 -6.07
CA MET A 513 32.30 -8.30 -7.22
C MET A 513 33.35 -7.19 -7.32
N ASN A 514 33.10 -6.04 -6.69
CA ASN A 514 34.07 -4.95 -6.64
C ASN A 514 34.94 -4.99 -5.36
N HIS A 515 34.93 -6.11 -4.61
CA HIS A 515 35.89 -6.40 -3.54
C HIS A 515 36.91 -7.43 -4.04
N PRO A 516 38.22 -7.12 -4.10
CA PRO A 516 39.21 -7.97 -4.76
C PRO A 516 39.27 -9.42 -4.27
N GLU A 517 39.17 -9.64 -2.96
CA GLU A 517 39.18 -10.99 -2.39
C GLU A 517 37.91 -11.78 -2.76
N GLU A 518 36.74 -11.13 -2.75
CA GLU A 518 35.48 -11.82 -3.04
C GLU A 518 35.31 -12.06 -4.54
N ASP A 519 35.76 -11.15 -5.40
CA ASP A 519 35.78 -11.36 -6.84
C ASP A 519 36.67 -12.54 -7.24
N ARG A 520 37.82 -12.71 -6.57
CA ARG A 520 38.69 -13.88 -6.73
C ARG A 520 37.97 -15.16 -6.32
N LEU A 521 37.31 -15.16 -5.16
CA LEU A 521 36.54 -16.31 -4.66
C LEU A 521 35.38 -16.66 -5.59
N LEU A 522 34.55 -15.68 -5.97
CA LEU A 522 33.45 -15.82 -6.93
C LEU A 522 33.92 -16.40 -8.27
N GLY A 523 35.17 -16.10 -8.64
CA GLY A 523 35.82 -16.64 -9.83
C GLY A 523 36.11 -18.16 -9.78
N THR A 524 36.16 -18.79 -8.62
CA THR A 524 36.48 -20.22 -8.51
C THR A 524 35.23 -21.10 -8.60
N PRO A 525 35.26 -22.22 -9.36
CA PRO A 525 34.15 -23.17 -9.42
C PRO A 525 33.75 -23.72 -8.05
N GLU A 526 34.72 -23.94 -7.17
CA GLU A 526 34.52 -24.53 -5.84
C GLU A 526 33.72 -23.60 -4.93
N TYR A 527 33.99 -22.29 -4.97
CA TYR A 527 33.21 -21.31 -4.22
C TYR A 527 31.78 -21.25 -4.74
N ARG A 528 31.58 -21.24 -6.07
CA ARG A 528 30.24 -21.24 -6.68
C ARG A 528 29.46 -22.51 -6.36
N GLN A 529 30.12 -23.65 -6.25
CA GLN A 529 29.50 -24.90 -5.80
C GLN A 529 29.06 -24.82 -4.34
N ARG A 530 29.88 -24.25 -3.45
CA ARG A 530 29.52 -24.02 -2.04
C ARG A 530 28.34 -23.05 -1.89
N VAL A 531 28.30 -21.96 -2.68
CA VAL A 531 27.15 -21.05 -2.74
C VAL A 531 25.89 -21.82 -3.14
N ALA A 532 25.96 -22.65 -4.19
CA ALA A 532 24.81 -23.43 -4.65
C ALA A 532 24.33 -24.44 -3.60
N ARG A 533 25.25 -25.14 -2.95
CA ARG A 533 24.97 -26.09 -1.85
C ARG A 533 24.29 -25.39 -0.67
N ALA A 534 24.75 -24.19 -0.30
CA ALA A 534 24.14 -23.39 0.76
C ALA A 534 22.72 -22.94 0.43
N ILE A 535 22.47 -22.48 -0.80
CA ILE A 535 21.11 -22.11 -1.25
C ILE A 535 20.19 -23.34 -1.20
N PHE A 536 20.64 -24.47 -1.74
CA PHE A 536 19.90 -25.74 -1.71
C PHE A 536 19.56 -26.17 -0.27
N ASN A 537 20.54 -26.23 0.63
CA ASN A 537 20.33 -26.59 2.04
C ASN A 537 19.38 -25.62 2.73
N GLY A 538 19.44 -24.33 2.38
CA GLY A 538 18.53 -23.31 2.91
C GLY A 538 17.08 -23.54 2.51
N ILE A 539 16.85 -23.95 1.27
CA ILE A 539 15.52 -24.33 0.77
C ILE A 539 15.03 -25.60 1.47
N ALA A 540 15.90 -26.62 1.62
CA ALA A 540 15.58 -27.86 2.31
C ALA A 540 15.14 -27.61 3.77
N VAL A 541 15.91 -26.81 4.52
CA VAL A 541 15.57 -26.39 5.89
C VAL A 541 14.24 -25.62 5.93
N TYR A 542 13.99 -24.76 4.94
CA TYR A 542 12.71 -24.05 4.85
C TYR A 542 11.52 -25.00 4.63
N CYS A 543 11.72 -26.11 3.92
CA CYS A 543 10.75 -27.20 3.74
C CYS A 543 10.72 -28.21 4.90
N GLY A 544 11.38 -27.91 6.03
CA GLY A 544 11.34 -28.75 7.22
C GLY A 544 12.17 -30.04 7.13
N GLU A 545 13.12 -30.13 6.20
CA GLU A 545 14.08 -31.22 6.16
C GLU A 545 15.22 -30.99 7.17
N SER A 546 15.67 -32.08 7.79
CA SER A 546 16.86 -32.08 8.65
C SER A 546 18.09 -32.25 7.75
N VAL A 547 18.89 -31.20 7.60
CA VAL A 547 20.17 -31.31 6.90
C VAL A 547 21.18 -31.90 7.89
N GLY A 548 21.44 -33.20 7.80
CA GLY A 548 22.46 -33.89 8.60
C GLY A 548 23.87 -33.47 8.15
N GLN A 549 24.79 -33.27 9.10
CA GLN A 549 26.19 -32.98 8.80
C GLN A 549 26.96 -34.16 8.14
N GLU A 550 26.39 -35.37 8.13
CA GLU A 550 27.06 -36.60 7.69
C GLU A 550 27.03 -36.86 6.17
N ASP A 551 26.17 -36.19 5.40
CA ASP A 551 26.05 -36.40 3.94
C ASP A 551 26.99 -35.50 3.09
N LEU A 552 27.83 -34.69 3.73
CA LEU A 552 28.70 -33.72 3.05
C LEU A 552 30.01 -34.33 2.55
N GLU A 553 30.47 -35.44 3.12
CA GLU A 553 31.76 -36.07 2.76
C GLU A 553 31.59 -37.32 1.87
N SER A 554 30.44 -37.99 1.89
CA SER A 554 30.25 -39.29 1.22
C SER A 554 29.87 -39.21 -0.27
N ARG A 555 29.66 -38.01 -0.83
CA ARG A 555 29.19 -37.81 -2.22
C ARG A 555 30.16 -37.04 -3.12
N GLU A 556 31.36 -36.72 -2.65
CA GLU A 556 32.42 -36.11 -3.48
C GLU A 556 33.37 -37.14 -4.12
N GLU A 557 33.30 -38.43 -3.76
CA GLU A 557 34.18 -39.47 -4.34
C GLU A 557 33.66 -40.16 -5.61
N GLU A 558 32.37 -40.07 -5.94
CA GLU A 558 31.83 -40.66 -7.17
C GLU A 558 31.62 -39.61 -8.27
N SER A 559 32.70 -39.09 -8.87
CA SER A 559 32.73 -38.68 -10.30
C SER A 559 34.03 -37.97 -10.71
N VAL A 560 35.14 -38.72 -10.80
CA VAL A 560 36.23 -38.36 -11.72
C VAL A 560 36.79 -39.64 -12.36
N PRO A 561 36.66 -39.84 -13.69
CA PRO A 561 37.45 -40.85 -14.38
C PRO A 561 38.90 -40.36 -14.47
N ASN A 562 39.81 -41.12 -13.89
CA ASN A 562 41.25 -40.87 -13.92
C ASN A 562 41.80 -41.30 -15.29
N GLU A 563 41.98 -40.38 -16.23
CA GLU A 563 42.82 -40.62 -17.41
C GLU A 563 44.28 -40.33 -17.08
N ALA A 564 45.05 -41.42 -17.03
CA ALA A 564 46.47 -41.46 -16.76
C ALA A 564 47.29 -40.93 -17.94
N LEU A 565 48.22 -40.02 -17.67
CA LEU A 565 49.44 -39.80 -18.45
C LEU A 565 50.55 -39.29 -17.53
N ALA A 566 51.48 -40.17 -17.17
CA ALA A 566 52.92 -39.88 -17.15
C ALA A 566 53.69 -41.14 -16.72
N GLY A 567 54.54 -41.62 -17.62
CA GLY A 567 55.52 -42.66 -17.30
C GLY A 567 56.69 -42.11 -16.49
N ALA A 568 57.24 -42.99 -15.66
CA ALA A 568 58.64 -43.08 -15.24
C ALA A 568 58.76 -44.53 -14.72
N GLY A 569 59.61 -45.41 -15.23
CA GLY A 569 61.04 -45.21 -15.43
C GLY A 569 61.78 -45.76 -14.21
N ALA A 570 62.15 -47.06 -14.28
CA ALA A 570 63.27 -47.78 -13.61
C ALA A 570 63.44 -47.62 -12.08
N SER A 571 63.72 -48.64 -11.26
CA SER A 571 64.72 -49.71 -11.37
C SER A 571 64.71 -50.58 -10.09
N GLY A 572 65.12 -51.85 -10.21
CA GLY A 572 65.66 -52.70 -9.12
C GLY A 572 64.84 -53.98 -8.88
N GLU A 573 65.19 -55.13 -9.48
CA GLU A 573 66.10 -56.18 -8.93
C GLU A 573 65.49 -56.87 -7.68
N GLU A 574 65.29 -58.18 -7.52
CA GLU A 574 65.69 -59.49 -8.11
C GLU A 574 64.54 -60.51 -7.76
N GLY A 575 64.34 -61.71 -8.31
CA GLY A 575 65.06 -62.56 -9.26
C GLY A 575 64.29 -63.88 -9.50
N GLN A 576 64.85 -64.69 -10.42
CA GLN A 576 64.40 -65.97 -11.02
C GLN A 576 63.65 -65.90 -12.35
#